data_AF-A0A4R4LI75-F1
#
_entry.id   AF-A0A4R4LI75-F1
#
_cell.length_a   1.000
_cell.length_b   1.000
_cell.length_c   1.000
_cell.angle_alpha   90.00
_cell.angle_beta   90.00
_cell.angle_gamma   90.00
#
_symmetry.space_group_name_H-M   'P 1'
#
loop_
_entity.id
_entity.type
_entity.pdbx_description
1 polymer ?
#
loop_
_entity_poly.entity_id
_entity_poly.type
_entity_poly.pdbx_seq_one_letter_code
_entity_poly.pdbx_strand_id
1 'polypeptide(L)'
;MADLDTLVNQVWNPETRRLAGEALRCYNAGAYRASIAATWTAVTADIITKVIGLADDGDATAIPFRTAVTNAQAHGLNREGVKAMQAIEADLLANAETFELIDAIDSHELSRIQEDRNLCVHPSLRLHGGTYEPHAEVARGHLVVALTALLTHPPTQGSRALEGFKSYICDSSFSPTPAHLQAAFFDRVRAAAQRRIIQLAAKSALLELDPGGLLPAIEHADRMAAALEAFAARNRALVREAVIGQRDRFRTVDGQAQMRALIRFVNADYFWDLVDDGLANRLQDLVVQVPVSAPGQLTAVEAITPLGLVRSPLVRERLPKLEAHLLAHSWWDQMTVAAAYPDRYFAELIPGYLTQAGGWRVGETVGQLLVKHAPFLTLDILSAALTAWVENYECRTAHLMETIAVDLWNQTAHLGPARTEVFQRFLTRAREHEGVIATGLHTYRALELALTTTR
;
A
#
# COMPACT_ATOMS: atom_id res chain seq x y z
N MET A 1 36.16 23.22 -1.21
CA MET A 1 35.72 24.39 -0.43
C MET A 1 34.53 24.98 -1.18
N ALA A 2 33.32 24.93 -0.63
CA ALA A 2 32.12 25.36 -1.35
C ALA A 2 32.15 26.87 -1.61
N ASP A 3 31.77 27.27 -2.83
CA ASP A 3 31.65 28.66 -3.24
C ASP A 3 30.39 29.29 -2.63
N LEU A 4 30.57 30.35 -1.83
CA LEU A 4 29.48 30.99 -1.10
C LEU A 4 28.50 31.70 -2.04
N ASP A 5 28.99 32.31 -3.12
CA ASP A 5 28.15 32.93 -4.14
C ASP A 5 27.24 31.91 -4.81
N THR A 6 27.78 30.74 -5.14
CA THR A 6 26.99 29.60 -5.66
C THR A 6 25.92 29.15 -4.65
N LEU A 7 26.26 28.97 -3.37
CA LEU A 7 25.31 28.53 -2.35
C LEU A 7 24.21 29.59 -2.08
N VAL A 8 24.56 30.87 -2.04
CA VAL A 8 23.57 31.96 -1.87
C VAL A 8 22.59 31.96 -3.04
N ASN A 9 23.06 31.76 -4.27
CA ASN A 9 22.17 31.68 -5.44
C ASN A 9 21.22 30.47 -5.40
N GLN A 10 21.54 29.42 -4.65
CA GLN A 10 20.70 28.24 -4.45
C GLN A 10 19.65 28.41 -3.35
N VAL A 11 19.67 29.50 -2.57
CA VAL A 11 18.64 29.77 -1.56
C VAL A 11 17.26 29.75 -2.20
N TRP A 12 16.35 28.92 -1.68
CA TRP A 12 15.11 28.56 -2.39
C TRP A 12 14.18 29.76 -2.55
N ASN A 13 14.01 30.55 -1.48
CA ASN A 13 13.09 31.68 -1.42
C ASN A 13 13.77 32.99 -1.85
N PRO A 14 13.20 33.77 -2.79
CA PRO A 14 13.80 35.02 -3.24
C PRO A 14 14.01 36.10 -2.16
N GLU A 15 13.08 36.24 -1.21
CA GLU A 15 13.19 37.23 -0.12
C GLU A 15 14.28 36.82 0.86
N THR A 16 14.32 35.54 1.25
CA THR A 16 15.37 35.01 2.11
C THR A 16 16.75 35.04 1.42
N ARG A 17 16.80 34.83 0.10
CA ARG A 17 18.01 34.95 -0.71
C ARG A 17 18.61 36.35 -0.64
N ARG A 18 17.77 37.39 -0.62
CA ARG A 18 18.22 38.78 -0.44
C ARG A 18 18.95 38.94 0.90
N LEU A 19 18.41 38.38 1.98
CA LEU A 19 18.99 38.42 3.32
C LEU A 19 20.30 37.61 3.42
N ALA A 20 20.35 36.42 2.81
CA ALA A 20 21.59 35.65 2.72
C ALA A 20 22.67 36.39 1.92
N GLY A 21 22.26 37.10 0.85
CA GLY A 21 23.15 37.98 0.09
C GLY A 21 23.65 39.18 0.90
N GLU A 22 22.87 39.72 1.83
CA GLU A 22 23.34 40.75 2.78
C GLU A 22 24.43 40.20 3.69
N ALA A 23 24.23 39.00 4.24
CA ALA A 23 25.24 38.33 5.07
C ALA A 23 26.56 38.11 4.33
N LEU A 24 26.49 37.70 3.06
CA LEU A 24 27.66 37.54 2.18
C LEU A 24 28.36 38.88 1.89
N ARG A 25 27.61 39.96 1.63
CA ARG A 25 28.19 41.30 1.44
C ARG A 25 28.90 41.79 2.70
N CYS A 26 28.32 41.59 3.88
CA CYS A 26 28.96 41.91 5.15
C CYS A 26 30.25 41.10 5.36
N TYR A 27 30.24 39.81 5.01
CA TYR A 27 31.42 38.96 5.08
C TYR A 27 32.54 39.47 4.17
N ASN A 28 32.23 39.74 2.90
CA ASN A 28 33.19 40.23 1.91
C ASN A 28 33.76 41.62 2.27
N ALA A 29 33.00 42.44 3.00
CA ALA A 29 33.45 43.74 3.50
C ALA A 29 34.28 43.66 4.79
N GLY A 30 34.52 42.47 5.35
CA GLY A 30 35.22 42.29 6.63
C GLY A 30 34.37 42.63 7.86
N ALA A 31 33.07 42.86 7.69
CA ALA A 31 32.13 43.17 8.77
C ALA A 31 31.56 41.88 9.39
N TYR A 32 32.40 41.06 10.01
CA TYR A 32 32.06 39.70 10.45
C TYR A 32 30.92 39.65 11.48
N ARG A 33 30.86 40.58 12.44
CA ARG A 33 29.72 40.69 13.38
C ARG A 33 28.39 40.92 12.67
N ALA A 34 28.40 41.81 11.67
CA ALA A 34 27.22 42.11 10.86
C ALA A 34 26.84 40.93 9.97
N SER A 35 27.83 40.19 9.44
CA SER A 35 27.60 38.98 8.66
C SER A 35 26.90 37.89 9.48
N ILE A 36 27.36 37.63 10.71
CA ILE A 36 26.71 36.66 11.61
C ILE A 36 25.29 37.09 11.95
N ALA A 37 25.11 38.38 12.30
CA ALA A 37 23.77 38.91 12.59
C ALA A 37 22.81 38.78 11.40
N ALA A 38 23.25 39.14 10.19
CA ALA A 38 22.46 39.00 8.97
C ALA A 38 22.20 37.52 8.60
N THR A 39 23.15 36.62 8.87
CA THR A 39 22.97 35.17 8.68
C THR A 39 21.82 34.66 9.55
N TRP A 40 21.78 35.06 10.82
CA TRP A 40 20.68 34.69 11.72
C TRP A 40 19.33 35.30 11.29
N THR A 41 19.33 36.54 10.79
CA THR A 41 18.13 37.16 10.21
C THR A 41 17.58 36.34 9.04
N ALA A 42 18.46 35.86 8.14
CA ALA A 42 18.07 34.97 7.05
C ALA A 42 17.49 33.64 7.57
N VAL A 43 18.14 33.00 8.54
CA VAL A 43 17.65 31.75 9.17
C VAL A 43 16.24 31.94 9.76
N THR A 44 16.05 33.03 10.51
CA THR A 44 14.77 33.35 11.18
C THR A 44 13.65 33.55 10.15
N ALA A 45 13.90 34.38 9.13
CA ALA A 45 12.94 34.64 8.07
C ALA A 45 12.57 33.37 7.28
N ASP A 46 13.55 32.50 7.04
CA ASP A 46 13.35 31.25 6.31
C ASP A 46 12.46 30.26 7.08
N ILE A 47 12.74 30.02 8.37
CA ILE A 47 11.94 29.12 9.20
C ILE A 47 10.50 29.61 9.26
N ILE A 48 10.29 30.89 9.53
CA ILE A 48 8.93 31.48 9.58
C ILE A 48 8.22 31.26 8.25
N THR A 49 8.87 31.57 7.12
CA THR A 49 8.28 31.41 5.78
C THR A 49 7.93 29.96 5.49
N LYS A 50 8.82 29.02 5.84
CA LYS A 50 8.61 27.58 5.63
C LYS A 50 7.45 27.05 6.45
N VAL A 51 7.37 27.38 7.74
CA VAL A 51 6.28 26.90 8.60
C VAL A 51 4.93 27.52 8.22
N ILE A 52 4.90 28.80 7.81
CA ILE A 52 3.67 29.41 7.25
C ILE A 52 3.26 28.69 5.96
N GLY A 53 4.21 28.40 5.07
CA GLY A 53 3.95 27.63 3.85
C GLY A 53 3.33 26.26 4.14
N LEU A 54 3.81 25.55 5.17
CA LEU A 54 3.20 24.29 5.61
C LEU A 54 1.74 24.46 6.05
N ALA A 55 1.42 25.52 6.79
CA ALA A 55 0.05 25.82 7.22
C ALA A 55 -0.87 26.20 6.06
N ASP A 56 -0.34 26.89 5.05
CA ASP A 56 -1.07 27.29 3.84
C ASP A 56 -1.30 26.08 2.92
N ASP A 57 -0.38 25.12 2.91
CA ASP A 57 -0.48 23.80 2.24
C ASP A 57 -1.40 22.81 2.99
N GLY A 58 -2.01 23.23 4.11
CA GLY A 58 -3.03 22.47 4.84
C GLY A 58 -2.52 21.62 6.01
N ASP A 59 -1.29 21.83 6.48
CA ASP A 59 -0.80 21.19 7.71
C ASP A 59 -1.46 21.82 8.94
N ALA A 60 -2.40 21.08 9.53
CA ALA A 60 -3.14 21.52 10.71
C ALA A 60 -2.23 21.79 11.93
N THR A 61 -1.08 21.13 12.03
CA THR A 61 -0.13 21.32 13.14
C THR A 61 0.66 22.62 13.03
N ALA A 62 0.78 23.18 11.83
CA ALA A 62 1.45 24.46 11.57
C ALA A 62 0.50 25.68 11.72
N ILE A 63 -0.82 25.47 11.75
CA ILE A 63 -1.82 26.54 11.91
C ILE A 63 -1.58 27.39 13.17
N PRO A 64 -1.34 26.82 14.38
CA PRO A 64 -1.09 27.60 15.58
C PRO A 64 0.12 28.53 15.45
N PHE A 65 1.21 28.06 14.82
CA PHE A 65 2.39 28.87 14.57
C PHE A 65 2.09 30.04 13.64
N ARG A 66 1.42 29.79 12.50
CA ARG A 66 0.98 30.85 11.59
C ARG A 66 0.12 31.88 12.31
N THR A 67 -0.85 31.44 13.10
CA THR A 67 -1.71 32.35 13.89
C THR A 67 -0.90 33.19 14.87
N ALA A 68 0.09 32.61 15.56
CA ALA A 68 0.96 33.36 16.47
C ALA A 68 1.75 34.45 15.73
N VAL A 69 2.31 34.14 14.56
CA VAL A 69 3.03 35.11 13.72
C VAL A 69 2.09 36.21 13.21
N THR A 70 0.92 35.86 12.68
CA THR A 70 -0.07 36.84 12.20
C THR A 70 -0.55 37.76 13.32
N ASN A 71 -0.78 37.23 14.52
CA ASN A 71 -1.14 38.03 15.68
C ASN A 71 -0.01 38.99 16.06
N ALA A 72 1.23 38.54 16.10
CA ALA A 72 2.38 39.39 16.37
C ALA A 72 2.50 40.53 15.34
N GLN A 73 2.32 40.22 14.05
CA GLN A 73 2.34 41.19 12.96
C GLN A 73 1.20 42.22 13.07
N ALA A 74 0.01 41.82 13.53
CA ALA A 74 -1.12 42.73 13.73
C ALA A 74 -0.84 43.81 14.80
N HIS A 75 -0.02 43.50 15.81
CA HIS A 75 0.44 44.48 16.80
C HIS A 75 1.60 45.38 16.28
N GLY A 76 2.21 45.05 15.14
CA GLY A 76 3.25 45.85 14.49
C GLY A 76 4.49 46.12 15.37
N LEU A 77 5.03 47.33 15.29
CA LEU A 77 6.21 47.78 16.06
C LEU A 77 5.90 48.14 17.52
N ASN A 78 4.66 47.93 17.98
CA ASN A 78 4.31 48.17 19.37
C ASN A 78 5.03 47.18 20.29
N ARG A 79 5.14 47.52 21.58
CA ARG A 79 5.81 46.69 22.59
C ARG A 79 5.31 45.24 22.61
N GLU A 80 4.01 45.05 22.39
CA GLU A 80 3.36 43.73 22.34
C GLU A 80 3.82 42.92 21.12
N GLY A 81 3.81 43.52 19.93
CA GLY A 81 4.26 42.87 18.70
C GLY A 81 5.74 42.50 18.73
N VAL A 82 6.58 43.43 19.20
CA VAL A 82 8.03 43.18 19.39
C VAL A 82 8.27 42.04 20.37
N LYS A 83 7.60 42.05 21.53
CA LYS A 83 7.74 40.97 22.52
C LYS A 83 7.26 39.62 21.98
N ALA A 84 6.16 39.60 21.23
CA ALA A 84 5.64 38.36 20.63
C ALA A 84 6.60 37.80 19.58
N MET A 85 7.17 38.65 18.71
CA MET A 85 8.14 38.20 17.71
C MET A 85 9.45 37.70 18.34
N GLN A 86 9.90 38.34 19.42
CA GLN A 86 11.06 37.87 20.20
C GLN A 86 10.81 36.50 20.85
N ALA A 87 9.58 36.24 21.33
CA ALA A 87 9.21 34.94 21.86
C ALA A 87 9.18 33.87 20.76
N ILE A 88 8.62 34.20 19.59
CA ILE A 88 8.63 33.30 18.43
C ILE A 88 10.08 32.96 18.04
N GLU A 89 10.95 33.96 17.94
CA GLU A 89 12.37 33.81 17.61
C GLU A 89 13.11 32.86 18.57
N ALA A 90 12.81 32.93 19.86
CA ALA A 90 13.42 32.07 20.88
C ALA A 90 13.12 30.58 20.65
N ASP A 91 11.93 30.26 20.13
CA ASP A 91 11.47 28.89 19.92
C ASP A 91 11.66 28.40 18.46
N LEU A 92 12.26 29.20 17.56
CA LEU A 92 12.29 28.87 16.13
C LEU A 92 13.02 27.57 15.78
N LEU A 93 14.16 27.29 16.42
CA LEU A 93 14.90 26.06 16.14
C LEU A 93 14.14 24.82 16.61
N ALA A 94 13.52 24.89 17.80
CA ALA A 94 12.65 23.83 18.31
C ALA A 94 11.43 23.61 17.40
N ASN A 95 10.83 24.68 16.88
CA ASN A 95 9.77 24.59 15.88
C ASN A 95 10.30 23.98 14.57
N ALA A 96 11.48 24.39 14.10
CA ALA A 96 12.07 23.87 12.87
C ALA A 96 12.38 22.36 12.97
N GLU A 97 12.83 21.87 14.13
CA GLU A 97 12.95 20.44 14.42
C GLU A 97 11.58 19.74 14.45
N THR A 98 10.60 20.34 15.14
CA THR A 98 9.24 19.81 15.26
C THR A 98 8.55 19.64 13.91
N PHE A 99 8.74 20.62 13.02
CA PHE A 99 8.24 20.60 11.63
C PHE A 99 9.20 19.90 10.66
N GLU A 100 10.25 19.24 11.17
CA GLU A 100 11.23 18.47 10.42
C GLU A 100 11.94 19.24 9.28
N LEU A 101 12.07 20.57 9.43
CA LEU A 101 12.81 21.43 8.50
C LEU A 101 14.33 21.20 8.61
N ILE A 102 14.79 20.79 9.78
CA ILE A 102 16.18 20.49 10.16
C ILE A 102 16.18 19.25 11.08
N ASP A 103 17.33 18.58 11.22
CA ASP A 103 17.50 17.54 12.24
C ASP A 103 18.14 18.07 13.54
N ALA A 104 18.35 17.19 14.52
CA ALA A 104 18.91 17.56 15.82
C ALA A 104 20.38 18.04 15.73
N ILE A 105 21.14 17.56 14.75
CA ILE A 105 22.53 17.98 14.52
C ILE A 105 22.52 19.38 13.90
N ASP A 106 21.72 19.57 12.85
CA ASP A 106 21.53 20.86 12.19
C ASP A 106 21.03 21.92 13.19
N SER A 107 20.09 21.57 14.07
CA SER A 107 19.59 22.46 15.12
C SER A 107 20.70 22.90 16.09
N HIS A 108 21.55 21.95 16.51
CA HIS A 108 22.70 22.24 17.34
C HIS A 108 23.76 23.10 16.63
N GLU A 109 23.92 22.96 15.32
CA GLU A 109 24.82 23.84 14.55
C GLU A 109 24.23 25.25 14.37
N LEU A 110 22.93 25.36 14.11
CA LEU A 110 22.23 26.64 13.96
C LEU A 110 22.11 27.41 15.29
N SER A 111 22.01 26.71 16.43
CA SER A 111 21.96 27.36 17.76
C SER A 111 23.24 28.14 18.05
N ARG A 112 24.40 27.65 17.59
CA ARG A 112 25.67 28.38 17.70
C ARG A 112 25.65 29.71 16.94
N ILE A 113 24.94 29.77 15.80
CA ILE A 113 24.76 31.03 15.05
C ILE A 113 23.95 32.02 15.91
N GLN A 114 22.89 31.54 16.58
CA GLN A 114 22.05 32.37 17.46
C GLN A 114 22.86 32.93 18.65
N GLU A 115 23.64 32.08 19.31
CA GLU A 115 24.52 32.45 20.43
C GLU A 115 25.55 33.49 20.03
N ASP A 116 26.27 33.26 18.92
CA ASP A 116 27.26 34.20 18.41
C ASP A 116 26.62 35.50 17.92
N ARG A 117 25.42 35.45 17.34
CA ARG A 117 24.65 36.64 17.01
C ARG A 117 24.35 37.44 18.26
N ASN A 118 23.92 36.81 19.35
CA ASN A 118 23.64 37.50 20.62
C ASN A 118 24.88 38.23 21.13
N LEU A 119 26.07 37.60 21.09
CA LEU A 119 27.33 38.26 21.43
C LEU A 119 27.67 39.41 20.48
N CYS A 120 27.36 39.27 19.19
CA CYS A 120 27.61 40.28 18.17
C CYS A 120 26.74 41.53 18.36
N VAL A 121 25.48 41.39 18.78
CA VAL A 121 24.52 42.53 18.89
C VAL A 121 24.31 43.03 20.33
N HIS A 122 24.76 42.28 21.33
CA HIS A 122 24.73 42.67 22.74
C HIS A 122 26.14 42.67 23.37
N PRO A 123 26.98 43.68 23.08
CA PRO A 123 28.35 43.75 23.59
C PRO A 123 28.45 43.67 25.13
N SER A 124 27.41 44.10 25.85
CA SER A 124 27.35 44.07 27.31
C SER A 124 27.29 42.67 27.92
N LEU A 125 27.03 41.62 27.11
CA LEU A 125 27.09 40.23 27.58
C LEU A 125 28.53 39.80 27.93
N ARG A 126 29.55 40.55 27.47
CA ARG A 126 30.94 40.35 27.92
C ARG A 126 31.24 41.17 29.17
N LEU A 127 31.55 40.46 30.26
CA LEU A 127 31.75 41.00 31.61
C LEU A 127 32.93 42.00 31.74
N HIS A 128 33.87 42.02 30.80
CA HIS A 128 35.14 42.79 30.90
C HIS A 128 35.29 43.88 29.82
N GLY A 129 34.18 44.35 29.22
CA GLY A 129 34.18 45.56 28.38
C GLY A 129 34.71 45.42 26.95
N GLY A 130 35.10 44.21 26.53
CA GLY A 130 35.50 43.95 25.14
C GLY A 130 34.31 43.57 24.25
N THR A 131 34.29 44.04 23.01
CA THR A 131 33.35 43.57 21.98
C THR A 131 33.71 42.17 21.51
N TYR A 132 32.71 41.36 21.15
CA TYR A 132 32.98 40.09 20.46
C TYR A 132 33.51 40.36 19.05
N GLU A 133 34.71 39.86 18.74
CA GLU A 133 35.36 39.99 17.44
C GLU A 133 35.53 38.60 16.83
N PRO A 134 34.54 38.10 16.06
CA PRO A 134 34.65 36.82 15.38
C PRO A 134 35.68 36.90 14.26
N HIS A 135 36.47 35.83 14.10
CA HIS A 135 37.36 35.66 12.95
C HIS A 135 36.57 35.44 11.66
N ALA A 136 37.22 35.68 10.52
CA ALA A 136 36.62 35.49 9.19
C ALA A 136 36.08 34.07 9.01
N GLU A 137 36.84 33.07 9.47
CA GLU A 137 36.50 31.65 9.36
C GLU A 137 35.22 31.30 10.13
N VAL A 138 34.98 31.97 11.26
CA VAL A 138 33.77 31.78 12.08
C VAL A 138 32.55 32.31 11.33
N ALA A 139 32.61 33.55 10.83
CA ALA A 139 31.52 34.12 10.05
C ALA A 139 31.25 33.31 8.77
N ARG A 140 32.31 32.86 8.09
CA ARG A 140 32.20 31.98 6.92
C ARG A 140 31.54 30.66 7.28
N GLY A 141 31.95 30.03 8.39
CA GLY A 141 31.41 28.76 8.88
C GLY A 141 29.92 28.86 9.14
N HIS A 142 29.49 29.87 9.90
CA HIS A 142 28.07 30.12 10.19
C HIS A 142 27.23 30.31 8.93
N LEU A 143 27.74 31.08 7.95
CA LEU A 143 27.03 31.29 6.69
C LEU A 143 26.92 29.99 5.88
N VAL A 144 27.98 29.18 5.82
CA VAL A 144 27.95 27.87 5.16
C VAL A 144 26.93 26.95 5.83
N VAL A 145 26.99 26.81 7.17
CA VAL A 145 26.06 25.97 7.94
C VAL A 145 24.61 26.39 7.67
N ALA A 146 24.29 27.68 7.77
CA ALA A 146 22.94 28.18 7.49
C ALA A 146 22.49 27.83 6.05
N LEU A 147 23.37 28.02 5.06
CA LEU A 147 23.07 27.71 3.66
C LEU A 147 22.83 26.21 3.43
N THR A 148 23.68 25.35 3.99
CA THR A 148 23.65 23.91 3.74
C THR A 148 22.65 23.15 4.60
N ALA A 149 22.39 23.59 5.83
CA ALA A 149 21.43 22.94 6.73
C ALA A 149 19.99 23.38 6.45
N LEU A 150 19.78 24.62 6.00
CA LEU A 150 18.45 25.21 5.95
C LEU A 150 18.15 25.98 4.66
N LEU A 151 18.87 27.06 4.34
CA LEU A 151 18.40 28.11 3.42
C LEU A 151 18.29 27.65 1.95
N THR A 152 19.09 26.67 1.53
CA THR A 152 19.01 26.12 0.17
C THR A 152 17.89 25.10 -0.01
N HIS A 153 17.35 24.56 1.10
CA HIS A 153 16.31 23.55 1.06
C HIS A 153 14.93 24.20 1.09
N PRO A 154 14.01 23.85 0.18
CA PRO A 154 12.60 24.26 0.27
C PRO A 154 11.89 23.66 1.50
N PRO A 155 10.66 24.09 1.88
CA PRO A 155 9.84 23.50 2.96
C PRO A 155 9.36 22.06 2.66
N THR A 156 10.13 21.28 1.91
CA THR A 156 9.69 20.04 1.29
C THR A 156 10.69 18.92 1.50
N GLN A 157 10.39 18.05 2.46
CA GLN A 157 10.69 16.64 2.29
C GLN A 157 9.42 15.77 2.17
N GLY A 158 8.26 16.25 2.63
CA GLY A 158 6.98 15.56 2.44
C GLY A 158 6.32 15.75 1.08
N SER A 159 6.33 16.98 0.54
CA SER A 159 5.57 17.31 -0.68
C SER A 159 6.16 16.65 -1.94
N ARG A 160 7.48 16.67 -2.12
CA ARG A 160 8.13 16.09 -3.32
C ARG A 160 8.01 14.56 -3.39
N ALA A 161 8.13 13.87 -2.26
CA ALA A 161 7.95 12.42 -2.20
C ALA A 161 6.48 12.04 -2.51
N LEU A 162 5.52 12.83 -2.01
CA LEU A 162 4.10 12.64 -2.29
C LEU A 162 3.75 12.91 -3.75
N GLU A 163 4.27 13.99 -4.35
CA GLU A 163 4.07 14.28 -5.77
C GLU A 163 4.76 13.25 -6.68
N GLY A 164 5.97 12.82 -6.30
CA GLY A 164 6.64 11.71 -6.99
C GLY A 164 5.84 10.41 -6.93
N PHE A 165 5.24 10.11 -5.78
CA PHE A 165 4.35 8.96 -5.60
C PHE A 165 3.09 9.07 -6.48
N LYS A 166 2.41 10.22 -6.47
CA LYS A 166 1.24 10.46 -7.33
C LYS A 166 1.59 10.29 -8.81
N SER A 167 2.68 10.93 -9.25
CA SER A 167 3.15 10.83 -10.63
C SER A 167 3.44 9.38 -11.01
N TYR A 168 4.09 8.61 -10.14
CA TYR A 168 4.40 7.21 -10.39
C TYR A 168 3.15 6.33 -10.49
N ILE A 169 2.18 6.51 -9.59
CA ILE A 169 0.93 5.74 -9.60
C ILE A 169 0.12 6.01 -10.87
N CYS A 170 0.09 7.25 -11.33
CA CYS A 170 -0.66 7.65 -12.52
C CYS A 170 0.10 7.43 -13.83
N ASP A 171 1.36 7.01 -13.79
CA ASP A 171 2.18 6.82 -14.99
C ASP A 171 1.66 5.66 -15.85
N SER A 172 1.69 5.80 -17.18
CA SER A 172 1.25 4.72 -18.09
C SER A 172 2.17 3.49 -18.03
N SER A 173 3.42 3.67 -17.61
CA SER A 173 4.42 2.61 -17.39
C SER A 173 4.44 2.08 -15.96
N PHE A 174 3.41 2.39 -15.14
CA PHE A 174 3.30 1.89 -13.77
C PHE A 174 3.48 0.37 -13.71
N SER A 175 4.35 -0.06 -12.79
CA SER A 175 4.58 -1.47 -12.49
C SER A 175 4.37 -1.68 -10.99
N PRO A 176 3.46 -2.57 -10.56
CA PRO A 176 3.19 -2.82 -9.15
C PRO A 176 4.28 -3.70 -8.52
N THR A 177 5.56 -3.34 -8.67
CA THR A 177 6.68 -4.10 -8.12
C THR A 177 6.88 -3.71 -6.65
N PRO A 178 6.64 -4.62 -5.68
CA PRO A 178 6.69 -4.26 -4.25
C PRO A 178 8.05 -3.71 -3.83
N ALA A 179 9.14 -4.28 -4.35
CA ALA A 179 10.50 -3.82 -4.04
C ALA A 179 10.77 -2.38 -4.49
N HIS A 180 10.24 -1.97 -5.65
CA HIS A 180 10.40 -0.60 -6.14
C HIS A 180 9.55 0.38 -5.32
N LEU A 181 8.28 0.05 -5.09
CA LEU A 181 7.37 0.86 -4.29
C LEU A 181 7.92 1.11 -2.88
N GLN A 182 8.42 0.07 -2.23
CA GLN A 182 9.05 0.16 -0.92
C GLN A 182 10.31 1.03 -0.96
N ALA A 183 11.25 0.76 -1.89
CA ALA A 183 12.51 1.49 -1.95
C ALA A 183 12.32 2.99 -2.26
N ALA A 184 11.41 3.32 -3.18
CA ALA A 184 11.22 4.69 -3.67
C ALA A 184 10.30 5.53 -2.76
N PHE A 185 9.26 4.93 -2.18
CA PHE A 185 8.19 5.66 -1.50
C PHE A 185 8.00 5.30 -0.03
N PHE A 186 8.81 4.37 0.50
CA PHE A 186 8.82 4.01 1.91
C PHE A 186 10.23 4.13 2.52
N ASP A 187 11.18 3.27 2.12
CA ASP A 187 12.48 3.11 2.79
C ASP A 187 13.35 4.38 2.75
N ARG A 188 13.29 5.14 1.65
CA ARG A 188 14.06 6.39 1.44
C ARG A 188 13.26 7.65 1.77
N VAL A 189 12.11 7.49 2.41
CA VAL A 189 11.16 8.56 2.71
C VAL A 189 11.03 8.71 4.22
N ARG A 190 11.07 9.95 4.74
CA ARG A 190 10.91 10.22 6.19
C ARG A 190 9.52 9.81 6.69
N ALA A 191 9.41 9.50 7.98
CA ALA A 191 8.19 8.96 8.59
C ALA A 191 6.94 9.81 8.33
N ALA A 192 7.01 11.14 8.44
CA ALA A 192 5.87 12.02 8.17
C ALA A 192 5.36 11.90 6.72
N ALA A 193 6.28 11.82 5.76
CA ALA A 193 5.97 11.65 4.35
C ALA A 193 5.42 10.25 4.05
N GLN A 194 5.95 9.20 4.69
CA GLN A 194 5.38 7.85 4.64
C GLN A 194 3.91 7.85 5.10
N ARG A 195 3.60 8.49 6.24
CA ARG A 195 2.23 8.60 6.75
C ARG A 195 1.31 9.28 5.73
N ARG A 196 1.74 10.39 5.14
CA ARG A 196 0.95 11.12 4.11
C ARG A 196 0.71 10.28 2.86
N ILE A 197 1.73 9.58 2.36
CA ILE A 197 1.62 8.68 1.20
C ILE A 197 0.64 7.55 1.50
N ILE A 198 0.78 6.89 2.66
CA ILE A 198 -0.09 5.78 3.06
C ILE A 198 -1.53 6.26 3.29
N GLN A 199 -1.73 7.44 3.90
CA GLN A 199 -3.06 8.03 4.07
C GLN A 199 -3.71 8.37 2.71
N LEU A 200 -2.95 8.93 1.77
CA LEU A 200 -3.43 9.17 0.41
C LEU A 200 -3.81 7.86 -0.28
N ALA A 201 -2.94 6.85 -0.22
CA ALA A 201 -3.18 5.55 -0.84
C ALA A 201 -4.42 4.86 -0.23
N ALA A 202 -4.55 4.85 1.10
CA ALA A 202 -5.71 4.30 1.81
C ALA A 202 -7.01 5.01 1.41
N LYS A 203 -6.99 6.35 1.38
CA LYS A 203 -8.14 7.16 0.99
C LYS A 203 -8.53 6.90 -0.47
N SER A 204 -7.57 6.93 -1.40
CA SER A 204 -7.82 6.72 -2.83
C SER A 204 -8.29 5.30 -3.14
N ALA A 205 -7.69 4.29 -2.50
CA ALA A 205 -8.03 2.89 -2.75
C ALA A 205 -9.39 2.47 -2.18
N LEU A 206 -9.85 3.09 -1.09
CA LEU A 206 -11.17 2.81 -0.50
C LEU A 206 -12.29 3.66 -1.10
N LEU A 207 -12.00 4.91 -1.47
CA LEU A 207 -13.03 5.88 -1.86
C LEU A 207 -13.08 6.15 -3.37
N GLU A 208 -12.22 5.49 -4.16
CA GLU A 208 -12.13 5.64 -5.62
C GLU A 208 -12.02 7.10 -6.05
N LEU A 209 -11.07 7.81 -5.44
CA LEU A 209 -10.86 9.23 -5.75
C LEU A 209 -10.32 9.41 -7.17
N ASP A 210 -10.88 10.39 -7.87
CA ASP A 210 -10.39 10.83 -9.18
C ASP A 210 -9.01 11.51 -9.04
N PRO A 211 -7.97 11.02 -9.73
CA PRO A 211 -6.65 11.65 -9.74
C PRO A 211 -6.58 12.86 -10.69
N GLY A 212 -7.67 13.63 -10.82
CA GLY A 212 -7.75 14.79 -11.70
C GLY A 212 -7.75 14.42 -13.19
N GLY A 213 -8.40 13.32 -13.56
CA GLY A 213 -8.51 12.86 -14.94
C GLY A 213 -7.24 12.24 -15.53
N LEU A 214 -6.18 12.06 -14.74
CA LEU A 214 -4.94 11.42 -15.19
C LEU A 214 -5.11 9.92 -15.48
N LEU A 215 -6.04 9.28 -14.79
CA LEU A 215 -6.30 7.84 -14.86
C LEU A 215 -7.76 7.57 -14.42
N PRO A 216 -8.45 6.53 -14.95
CA PRO A 216 -9.75 6.12 -14.43
C PRO A 216 -9.71 5.86 -12.92
N ALA A 217 -10.71 6.33 -12.19
CA ALA A 217 -10.74 6.27 -10.72
C ALA A 217 -10.63 4.85 -10.14
N ILE A 218 -11.25 3.86 -10.81
CA ILE A 218 -11.18 2.45 -10.41
C ILE A 218 -9.74 1.93 -10.55
N GLU A 219 -9.10 2.19 -11.69
CA GLU A 219 -7.73 1.76 -11.95
C GLU A 219 -6.75 2.46 -10.99
N HIS A 220 -6.96 3.74 -10.72
CA HIS A 220 -6.21 4.47 -9.71
C HIS A 220 -6.34 3.84 -8.32
N ALA A 221 -7.55 3.44 -7.92
CA ALA A 221 -7.78 2.77 -6.65
C ALA A 221 -7.09 1.40 -6.57
N ASP A 222 -7.08 0.63 -7.67
CA ASP A 222 -6.38 -0.65 -7.75
C ASP A 222 -4.87 -0.49 -7.59
N ARG A 223 -4.26 0.49 -8.28
CA ARG A 223 -2.83 0.80 -8.16
C ARG A 223 -2.47 1.30 -6.76
N MET A 224 -3.34 2.10 -6.14
CA MET A 224 -3.17 2.56 -4.76
C MET A 224 -3.23 1.40 -3.75
N ALA A 225 -4.09 0.39 -3.96
CA ALA A 225 -4.10 -0.80 -3.10
C ALA A 225 -2.84 -1.66 -3.28
N ALA A 226 -2.32 -1.82 -4.49
CA ALA A 226 -1.04 -2.51 -4.71
C ALA A 226 0.10 -1.81 -3.95
N ALA A 227 0.09 -0.48 -3.91
CA ALA A 227 1.02 0.29 -3.09
C ALA A 227 0.84 0.03 -1.59
N LEU A 228 -0.40 0.03 -1.08
CA LEU A 228 -0.68 -0.29 0.33
C LEU A 228 -0.23 -1.69 0.72
N GLU A 229 -0.42 -2.69 -0.14
CA GLU A 229 0.04 -4.05 0.11
C GLU A 229 1.56 -4.09 0.23
N ALA A 230 2.28 -3.41 -0.67
CA ALA A 230 3.72 -3.27 -0.60
C ALA A 230 4.18 -2.57 0.68
N PHE A 231 3.48 -1.51 1.12
CA PHE A 231 3.80 -0.79 2.36
C PHE A 231 3.44 -1.59 3.62
N ALA A 232 2.38 -2.39 3.58
CA ALA A 232 1.94 -3.22 4.71
C ALA A 232 2.96 -4.33 5.03
N ALA A 233 3.76 -4.76 4.04
CA ALA A 233 4.89 -5.66 4.26
C ALA A 233 6.06 -5.01 5.05
N ARG A 234 6.14 -3.67 5.09
CA ARG A 234 7.16 -2.91 5.83
C ARG A 234 6.66 -2.41 7.17
N ASN A 235 5.46 -1.82 7.20
CA ASN A 235 4.85 -1.30 8.41
C ASN A 235 3.33 -1.51 8.39
N ARG A 236 2.93 -2.73 8.75
CA ARG A 236 1.52 -3.14 8.77
C ARG A 236 0.66 -2.32 9.72
N ALA A 237 1.21 -1.90 10.86
CA ALA A 237 0.49 -1.11 11.86
C ALA A 237 0.11 0.27 11.30
N LEU A 238 1.03 0.94 10.60
CA LEU A 238 0.76 2.24 9.99
C LEU A 238 -0.27 2.17 8.86
N VAL A 239 -0.21 1.13 8.01
CA VAL A 239 -1.23 0.91 6.97
C VAL A 239 -2.59 0.64 7.59
N ARG A 240 -2.65 -0.20 8.64
CA ARG A 240 -3.88 -0.49 9.39
C ARG A 240 -4.50 0.78 9.96
N GLU A 241 -3.72 1.62 10.62
CA GLU A 241 -4.20 2.91 11.18
C GLU A 241 -4.80 3.81 10.09
N ALA A 242 -4.09 3.97 8.96
CA ALA A 242 -4.55 4.81 7.85
C ALA A 242 -5.83 4.30 7.19
N VAL A 243 -5.96 2.98 7.04
CA VAL A 243 -7.15 2.31 6.50
C VAL A 243 -8.33 2.49 7.45
N ILE A 244 -8.19 2.16 8.74
CA ILE A 244 -9.23 2.34 9.77
C ILE A 244 -9.70 3.80 9.82
N GLY A 245 -8.77 4.76 9.69
CA GLY A 245 -9.09 6.19 9.66
C GLY A 245 -10.03 6.62 8.54
N GLN A 246 -10.27 5.79 7.52
CA GLN A 246 -11.25 6.07 6.45
C GLN A 246 -12.65 5.47 6.69
N ARG A 247 -12.89 4.77 7.82
CA ARG A 247 -14.16 4.04 8.08
C ARG A 247 -15.41 4.88 7.82
N ASP A 248 -15.49 6.07 8.39
CA ASP A 248 -16.69 6.91 8.27
C ASP A 248 -16.92 7.39 6.85
N ARG A 249 -15.85 7.74 6.12
CA ARG A 249 -15.94 8.10 4.70
C ARG A 249 -16.35 6.90 3.85
N PHE A 250 -15.77 5.73 4.11
CA PHE A 250 -16.09 4.50 3.39
C PHE A 250 -17.56 4.09 3.56
N ARG A 251 -18.20 4.38 4.70
CA ARG A 251 -19.63 4.15 4.89
C ARG A 251 -20.53 4.97 3.95
N THR A 252 -20.04 6.14 3.51
CA THR A 252 -20.79 7.09 2.70
C THR A 252 -20.66 6.88 1.19
N VAL A 253 -19.66 6.10 0.74
CA VAL A 253 -19.53 5.77 -0.68
C VAL A 253 -20.64 4.84 -1.15
N ASP A 254 -20.89 4.83 -2.46
CA ASP A 254 -21.93 4.01 -3.05
C ASP A 254 -21.62 2.50 -2.93
N GLY A 255 -22.66 1.68 -3.03
CA GLY A 255 -22.54 0.23 -2.84
C GLY A 255 -21.61 -0.46 -3.85
N GLN A 256 -21.48 0.07 -5.07
CA GLN A 256 -20.59 -0.51 -6.08
C GLN A 256 -19.12 -0.19 -5.78
N ALA A 257 -18.82 1.02 -5.32
CA ALA A 257 -17.48 1.35 -4.81
C ALA A 257 -17.12 0.51 -3.58
N GLN A 258 -18.06 0.28 -2.65
CA GLN A 258 -17.86 -0.60 -1.49
C GLN A 258 -17.57 -2.05 -1.90
N MET A 259 -18.30 -2.56 -2.90
CA MET A 259 -18.09 -3.89 -3.47
C MET A 259 -16.68 -4.03 -4.07
N ARG A 260 -16.27 -3.07 -4.91
CA ARG A 260 -14.93 -3.07 -5.52
C ARG A 260 -13.82 -2.98 -4.47
N ALA A 261 -13.99 -2.15 -3.45
CA ALA A 261 -13.06 -2.08 -2.33
C ALA A 261 -12.96 -3.42 -1.57
N LEU A 262 -14.09 -4.09 -1.31
CA LEU A 262 -14.09 -5.43 -0.71
C LEU A 262 -13.31 -6.44 -1.57
N ILE A 263 -13.53 -6.45 -2.89
CA ILE A 263 -12.80 -7.33 -3.82
C ILE A 263 -11.30 -7.04 -3.77
N ARG A 264 -10.92 -5.76 -3.81
CA ARG A 264 -9.53 -5.28 -3.79
C ARG A 264 -8.79 -5.66 -2.51
N PHE A 265 -9.46 -5.64 -1.36
CA PHE A 265 -8.84 -5.84 -0.06
C PHE A 265 -9.22 -7.17 0.62
N VAL A 266 -9.84 -8.10 -0.09
CA VAL A 266 -10.39 -9.34 0.47
C VAL A 266 -9.38 -10.15 1.32
N ASN A 267 -8.10 -10.13 0.92
CA ASN A 267 -7.01 -10.84 1.59
C ASN A 267 -6.18 -9.96 2.54
N ALA A 268 -6.53 -8.69 2.70
CA ALA A 268 -5.85 -7.76 3.58
C ALA A 268 -6.49 -7.73 4.96
N ASP A 269 -5.86 -8.37 5.96
CA ASP A 269 -6.31 -8.34 7.37
C ASP A 269 -6.63 -6.91 7.88
N TYR A 270 -5.83 -5.92 7.51
CA TYR A 270 -5.95 -4.53 7.94
C TYR A 270 -7.21 -3.84 7.41
N PHE A 271 -7.82 -4.36 6.33
CA PHE A 271 -9.12 -3.92 5.86
C PHE A 271 -10.24 -4.45 6.76
N TRP A 272 -10.13 -5.70 7.24
CA TRP A 272 -11.15 -6.29 8.10
C TRP A 272 -11.23 -5.63 9.48
N ASP A 273 -10.15 -5.01 9.96
CA ASP A 273 -10.17 -4.17 11.16
C ASP A 273 -10.99 -2.87 10.99
N LEU A 274 -11.16 -2.40 9.75
CA LEU A 274 -12.07 -1.31 9.43
C LEU A 274 -13.54 -1.77 9.45
N VAL A 275 -13.80 -3.05 9.19
CA VAL A 275 -15.15 -3.63 9.05
C VAL A 275 -15.72 -4.03 10.41
N ASP A 276 -16.58 -3.18 10.96
CA ASP A 276 -17.42 -3.54 12.12
C ASP A 276 -18.71 -4.27 11.70
N ASP A 277 -19.48 -4.77 12.67
CA ASP A 277 -20.67 -5.61 12.43
C ASP A 277 -21.70 -4.93 11.51
N GLY A 278 -21.87 -3.62 11.64
CA GLY A 278 -22.77 -2.85 10.77
C GLY A 278 -22.29 -2.83 9.32
N LEU A 279 -20.99 -2.58 9.11
CA LEU A 279 -20.40 -2.58 7.77
C LEU A 279 -20.32 -4.01 7.20
N ALA A 280 -20.05 -5.02 8.02
CA ALA A 280 -20.06 -6.42 7.62
C ALA A 280 -21.43 -6.83 7.08
N ASN A 281 -22.52 -6.51 7.80
CA ASN A 281 -23.88 -6.80 7.34
C ASN A 281 -24.18 -6.12 6.00
N ARG A 282 -23.81 -4.84 5.84
CA ARG A 282 -23.99 -4.11 4.59
C ARG A 282 -23.18 -4.70 3.42
N LEU A 283 -21.90 -5.02 3.64
CA LEU A 283 -21.05 -5.62 2.62
C LEU A 283 -21.56 -7.00 2.21
N GLN A 284 -22.02 -7.80 3.17
CA GLN A 284 -22.67 -9.09 2.92
C GLN A 284 -23.93 -8.94 2.06
N ASP A 285 -24.80 -8.00 2.41
CA ASP A 285 -26.02 -7.73 1.65
C ASP A 285 -25.75 -7.22 0.23
N LEU A 286 -24.56 -6.64 -0.03
CA LEU A 286 -24.12 -6.27 -1.38
C LEU A 286 -23.66 -7.50 -2.18
N VAL A 287 -22.89 -8.42 -1.58
CA VAL A 287 -22.35 -9.61 -2.30
C VAL A 287 -23.39 -10.71 -2.49
N VAL A 288 -24.45 -10.71 -1.68
CA VAL A 288 -25.57 -11.69 -1.74
C VAL A 288 -26.69 -11.25 -2.69
N GLN A 289 -26.53 -10.17 -3.46
CA GLN A 289 -27.57 -9.69 -4.38
C GLN A 289 -27.71 -10.50 -5.67
N VAL A 290 -26.75 -11.37 -5.99
CA VAL A 290 -26.82 -12.23 -7.17
C VAL A 290 -28.01 -13.19 -6.99
N PRO A 291 -29.07 -13.11 -7.81
CA PRO A 291 -30.21 -14.00 -7.68
C PRO A 291 -29.78 -15.43 -7.94
N VAL A 292 -30.32 -16.36 -7.14
CA VAL A 292 -30.18 -17.80 -7.41
C VAL A 292 -30.81 -18.06 -8.78
N SER A 293 -29.96 -18.32 -9.77
CA SER A 293 -30.36 -18.48 -11.15
C SER A 293 -30.76 -19.94 -11.42
N ALA A 294 -31.50 -20.19 -12.51
CA ALA A 294 -31.68 -21.55 -12.98
C ALA A 294 -30.32 -22.16 -13.39
N PRO A 295 -30.13 -23.49 -13.31
CA PRO A 295 -28.84 -24.12 -13.55
C PRO A 295 -28.21 -23.69 -14.89
N GLY A 296 -26.96 -23.21 -14.85
CA GLY A 296 -26.19 -22.87 -16.04
C GLY A 296 -26.43 -21.47 -16.62
N GLN A 297 -27.11 -20.59 -15.87
CA GLN A 297 -27.37 -19.21 -16.30
C GLN A 297 -26.38 -18.19 -15.73
N LEU A 298 -25.50 -18.58 -14.80
CA LEU A 298 -24.46 -17.69 -14.27
C LEU A 298 -23.37 -17.45 -15.33
N THR A 299 -23.45 -16.33 -16.05
CA THR A 299 -22.54 -16.01 -17.17
C THR A 299 -21.86 -14.65 -17.09
N ALA A 300 -22.34 -13.75 -16.22
CA ALA A 300 -21.74 -12.43 -16.05
C ALA A 300 -20.56 -12.47 -15.07
N VAL A 301 -19.41 -11.91 -15.47
CA VAL A 301 -18.22 -11.74 -14.62
C VAL A 301 -18.58 -11.00 -13.32
N GLU A 302 -19.52 -10.06 -13.39
CA GLU A 302 -20.04 -9.28 -12.28
C GLU A 302 -20.79 -10.12 -11.23
N ALA A 303 -21.38 -11.25 -11.64
CA ALA A 303 -22.07 -12.19 -10.75
C ALA A 303 -21.12 -13.27 -10.19
N ILE A 304 -20.09 -13.63 -10.95
CA ILE A 304 -19.09 -14.64 -10.56
C ILE A 304 -18.08 -14.09 -9.54
N THR A 305 -17.65 -12.83 -9.71
CA THR A 305 -16.61 -12.23 -8.87
C THR A 305 -16.96 -12.16 -7.39
N PRO A 306 -18.16 -11.69 -6.98
CA PRO A 306 -18.55 -11.64 -5.57
C PRO A 306 -18.63 -13.03 -4.93
N LEU A 307 -19.20 -14.02 -5.64
CA LEU A 307 -19.27 -15.40 -5.16
C LEU A 307 -17.88 -16.02 -4.99
N GLY A 308 -16.92 -15.65 -5.84
CA GLY A 308 -15.53 -16.09 -5.74
C GLY A 308 -14.80 -15.63 -4.48
N LEU A 309 -15.33 -14.67 -3.72
CA LEU A 309 -14.70 -14.14 -2.49
C LEU A 309 -14.69 -15.15 -1.34
N VAL A 310 -15.56 -16.17 -1.37
CA VAL A 310 -15.62 -17.25 -0.35
C VAL A 310 -14.31 -18.02 -0.18
N ARG A 311 -13.39 -17.92 -1.15
CA ARG A 311 -12.04 -18.48 -1.05
C ARG A 311 -11.27 -17.91 0.14
N SER A 312 -11.52 -16.65 0.48
CA SER A 312 -10.86 -15.99 1.62
C SER A 312 -11.47 -16.48 2.93
N PRO A 313 -10.66 -17.01 3.87
CA PRO A 313 -11.16 -17.41 5.18
C PRO A 313 -11.73 -16.22 5.97
N LEU A 314 -11.19 -15.02 5.78
CA LEU A 314 -11.68 -13.79 6.42
C LEU A 314 -13.10 -13.46 5.95
N VAL A 315 -13.42 -13.69 4.67
CA VAL A 315 -14.77 -13.53 4.14
C VAL A 315 -15.73 -14.53 4.75
N ARG A 316 -15.33 -15.81 4.85
CA ARG A 316 -16.20 -16.84 5.47
C ARG A 316 -16.46 -16.54 6.95
N GLU A 317 -15.47 -16.02 7.66
CA GLU A 317 -15.62 -15.61 9.07
C GLU A 317 -16.53 -14.37 9.22
N ARG A 318 -16.32 -13.33 8.41
CA ARG A 318 -16.94 -12.01 8.60
C ARG A 318 -18.22 -11.79 7.80
N LEU A 319 -18.40 -12.50 6.69
CA LEU A 319 -19.57 -12.45 5.81
C LEU A 319 -20.14 -13.88 5.59
N PRO A 320 -20.51 -14.61 6.66
CA PRO A 320 -20.83 -16.04 6.60
C PRO A 320 -22.02 -16.38 5.69
N LYS A 321 -22.95 -15.45 5.43
CA LYS A 321 -24.08 -15.72 4.52
C LYS A 321 -23.62 -15.89 3.07
N LEU A 322 -22.46 -15.36 2.67
CA LEU A 322 -21.99 -15.49 1.29
C LEU A 322 -21.69 -16.95 0.92
N GLU A 323 -21.08 -17.70 1.83
CA GLU A 323 -20.79 -19.13 1.62
C GLU A 323 -22.08 -19.94 1.50
N ALA A 324 -23.02 -19.72 2.42
CA ALA A 324 -24.35 -20.34 2.34
C ALA A 324 -25.08 -19.98 1.04
N HIS A 325 -24.95 -18.73 0.58
CA HIS A 325 -25.54 -18.26 -0.67
C HIS A 325 -24.94 -18.95 -1.90
N LEU A 326 -23.61 -19.09 -1.96
CA LEU A 326 -22.96 -19.86 -3.02
C LEU A 326 -23.44 -21.32 -3.01
N LEU A 327 -23.47 -21.96 -1.84
CA LEU A 327 -23.86 -23.38 -1.73
C LEU A 327 -25.36 -23.61 -2.05
N ALA A 328 -26.19 -22.57 -1.95
CA ALA A 328 -27.59 -22.60 -2.38
C ALA A 328 -27.77 -22.52 -3.91
N HIS A 329 -26.76 -22.08 -4.65
CA HIS A 329 -26.79 -22.13 -6.12
C HIS A 329 -26.70 -23.56 -6.62
N SER A 330 -27.10 -23.78 -7.89
CA SER A 330 -26.89 -25.07 -8.53
C SER A 330 -25.40 -25.45 -8.50
N TRP A 331 -25.09 -26.73 -8.34
CA TRP A 331 -23.70 -27.20 -8.38
C TRP A 331 -23.00 -26.84 -9.71
N TRP A 332 -23.76 -26.64 -10.79
CA TRP A 332 -23.24 -26.14 -12.07
C TRP A 332 -22.76 -24.69 -11.99
N ASP A 333 -23.52 -23.80 -11.33
CA ASP A 333 -23.09 -22.42 -11.13
C ASP A 333 -21.91 -22.35 -10.14
N GLN A 334 -21.89 -23.21 -9.12
CA GLN A 334 -20.75 -23.36 -8.23
C GLN A 334 -19.49 -23.79 -9.01
N MET A 335 -19.63 -24.72 -9.96
CA MET A 335 -18.54 -25.09 -10.87
C MET A 335 -18.08 -23.93 -11.75
N THR A 336 -18.98 -23.09 -12.25
CA THR A 336 -18.60 -21.89 -13.02
C THR A 336 -17.75 -20.94 -12.18
N VAL A 337 -18.09 -20.72 -10.91
CA VAL A 337 -17.30 -19.91 -9.98
C VAL A 337 -15.94 -20.56 -9.70
N ALA A 338 -15.91 -21.87 -9.42
CA ALA A 338 -14.68 -22.63 -9.21
C ALA A 338 -13.77 -22.58 -10.44
N ALA A 339 -14.34 -22.68 -11.65
CA ALA A 339 -13.60 -22.58 -12.89
C ALA A 339 -12.96 -21.19 -13.06
N ALA A 340 -13.61 -20.12 -12.62
CA ALA A 340 -13.05 -18.76 -12.69
C ALA A 340 -11.92 -18.54 -11.67
N TYR A 341 -11.99 -19.19 -10.50
CA TYR A 341 -11.08 -18.95 -9.38
C TYR A 341 -10.51 -20.25 -8.79
N PRO A 342 -9.45 -20.82 -9.38
CA PRO A 342 -8.79 -21.98 -8.81
C PRO A 342 -8.28 -21.71 -7.39
N ASP A 343 -8.79 -22.46 -6.42
CA ASP A 343 -8.44 -22.33 -5.01
C ASP A 343 -8.72 -23.64 -4.25
N ARG A 344 -8.04 -23.85 -3.12
CA ARG A 344 -8.27 -25.00 -2.25
C ARG A 344 -9.73 -25.13 -1.82
N TYR A 345 -10.41 -24.03 -1.51
CA TYR A 345 -11.81 -24.04 -1.10
C TYR A 345 -12.70 -24.77 -2.12
N PHE A 346 -12.55 -24.43 -3.40
CA PHE A 346 -13.34 -25.05 -4.46
C PHE A 346 -12.90 -26.48 -4.75
N ALA A 347 -11.62 -26.79 -4.57
CA ALA A 347 -11.09 -28.14 -4.75
C ALA A 347 -11.79 -29.17 -3.83
N GLU A 348 -12.16 -28.76 -2.61
CA GLU A 348 -12.88 -29.59 -1.64
C GLU A 348 -14.31 -29.94 -2.10
N LEU A 349 -14.91 -29.15 -3.01
CA LEU A 349 -16.25 -29.38 -3.54
C LEU A 349 -16.27 -30.33 -4.77
N ILE A 350 -15.14 -30.46 -5.47
CA ILE A 350 -15.03 -31.21 -6.74
C ILE A 350 -15.43 -32.69 -6.63
N PRO A 351 -15.09 -33.45 -5.56
CA PRO A 351 -15.57 -34.83 -5.40
C PRO A 351 -17.11 -34.93 -5.42
N GLY A 352 -17.79 -33.94 -4.85
CA GLY A 352 -19.25 -33.85 -4.90
C GLY A 352 -19.79 -33.62 -6.31
N TYR A 353 -19.09 -32.84 -7.13
CA TYR A 353 -19.45 -32.63 -8.54
C TYR A 353 -19.23 -33.89 -9.39
N LEU A 354 -18.14 -34.63 -9.15
CA LEU A 354 -17.87 -35.91 -9.84
C LEU A 354 -18.96 -36.94 -9.53
N THR A 355 -19.43 -36.97 -8.29
CA THR A 355 -20.53 -37.87 -7.89
C THR A 355 -21.84 -37.51 -8.61
N GLN A 356 -22.12 -36.22 -8.78
CA GLN A 356 -23.36 -35.70 -9.39
C GLN A 356 -23.35 -35.67 -10.93
N ALA A 357 -22.22 -35.95 -11.57
CA ALA A 357 -22.10 -35.90 -13.01
C ALA A 357 -23.03 -36.93 -13.69
N GLY A 358 -24.10 -36.44 -14.32
CA GLY A 358 -25.11 -37.27 -15.00
C GLY A 358 -24.92 -37.42 -16.51
N GLY A 359 -23.70 -37.18 -17.04
CA GLY A 359 -23.41 -37.33 -18.47
C GLY A 359 -21.92 -37.28 -18.77
N TRP A 360 -21.47 -37.97 -19.83
CA TRP A 360 -20.04 -38.08 -20.15
C TRP A 360 -19.36 -36.72 -20.31
N ARG A 361 -19.95 -35.79 -21.07
CA ARG A 361 -19.40 -34.43 -21.26
C ARG A 361 -19.32 -33.64 -19.94
N VAL A 362 -20.28 -33.87 -19.05
CA VAL A 362 -20.27 -33.28 -17.71
C VAL A 362 -19.12 -33.86 -16.90
N GLY A 363 -18.94 -35.18 -16.90
CA GLY A 363 -17.80 -35.85 -16.27
C GLY A 363 -16.45 -35.31 -16.75
N GLU A 364 -16.30 -35.13 -18.07
CA GLU A 364 -15.09 -34.52 -18.66
C GLU A 364 -14.87 -33.08 -18.19
N THR A 365 -15.94 -32.28 -18.09
CA THR A 365 -15.87 -30.90 -17.60
C THR A 365 -15.43 -30.86 -16.13
N VAL A 366 -15.98 -31.72 -15.29
CA VAL A 366 -15.57 -31.82 -13.87
C VAL A 366 -14.14 -32.35 -13.74
N GLY A 367 -13.74 -33.32 -14.57
CA GLY A 367 -12.36 -33.82 -14.62
C GLY A 367 -11.34 -32.74 -14.98
N GLN A 368 -11.65 -31.91 -15.99
CA GLN A 368 -10.82 -30.75 -16.34
C GLN A 368 -10.79 -29.71 -15.21
N LEU A 369 -11.91 -29.49 -14.52
CA LEU A 369 -11.97 -28.63 -13.34
C LEU A 369 -11.05 -29.13 -12.22
N LEU A 370 -11.01 -30.45 -11.99
CA LEU A 370 -10.09 -31.08 -11.03
C LEU A 370 -8.63 -30.83 -11.39
N VAL A 371 -8.25 -31.00 -12.66
CA VAL A 371 -6.90 -30.70 -13.14
C VAL A 371 -6.55 -29.23 -12.95
N LYS A 372 -7.48 -28.32 -13.23
CA LYS A 372 -7.29 -26.88 -13.02
C LYS A 372 -7.00 -26.53 -11.55
N HIS A 373 -7.52 -27.32 -10.62
CA HIS A 373 -7.32 -27.17 -9.18
C HIS A 373 -6.17 -28.02 -8.62
N ALA A 374 -5.46 -28.76 -9.48
CA ALA A 374 -4.39 -29.67 -9.07
C ALA A 374 -3.36 -29.04 -8.10
N PRO A 375 -2.88 -27.80 -8.30
CA PRO A 375 -1.91 -27.18 -7.38
C PRO A 375 -2.40 -27.04 -5.93
N PHE A 376 -3.71 -27.07 -5.69
CA PHE A 376 -4.33 -26.90 -4.37
C PHE A 376 -4.78 -28.21 -3.73
N LEU A 377 -4.68 -29.34 -4.43
CA LEU A 377 -5.09 -30.63 -3.90
C LEU A 377 -4.20 -31.07 -2.74
N THR A 378 -4.82 -31.72 -1.77
CA THR A 378 -4.16 -32.57 -0.76
C THR A 378 -4.31 -34.03 -1.16
N LEU A 379 -3.58 -34.95 -0.51
CA LEU A 379 -3.77 -36.39 -0.73
C LEU A 379 -5.21 -36.83 -0.43
N ASP A 380 -5.84 -36.25 0.58
CA ASP A 380 -7.22 -36.58 0.96
C ASP A 380 -8.22 -36.14 -0.10
N ILE A 381 -8.10 -34.89 -0.59
CA ILE A 381 -8.97 -34.37 -1.66
C ILE A 381 -8.75 -35.17 -2.95
N LEU A 382 -7.50 -35.46 -3.32
CA LEU A 382 -7.18 -36.28 -4.49
C LEU A 382 -7.79 -37.69 -4.36
N SER A 383 -7.67 -38.33 -3.19
CA SER A 383 -8.23 -39.65 -2.95
C SER A 383 -9.76 -39.63 -3.02
N ALA A 384 -10.41 -38.63 -2.45
CA ALA A 384 -11.86 -38.46 -2.52
C ALA A 384 -12.33 -38.23 -3.97
N ALA A 385 -11.63 -37.38 -4.71
CA ALA A 385 -11.95 -37.08 -6.11
C ALA A 385 -11.79 -38.31 -7.01
N LEU A 386 -10.66 -39.02 -6.93
CA LEU A 386 -10.45 -40.24 -7.71
C LEU A 386 -11.44 -41.35 -7.34
N THR A 387 -11.86 -41.43 -6.08
CA THR A 387 -12.91 -42.37 -5.64
C THR A 387 -14.25 -41.99 -6.26
N ALA A 388 -14.68 -40.73 -6.17
CA ALA A 388 -15.92 -40.26 -6.78
C ALA A 388 -15.93 -40.43 -8.31
N TRP A 389 -14.78 -40.17 -8.95
CA TRP A 389 -14.58 -40.39 -10.38
C TRP A 389 -14.79 -41.85 -10.76
N VAL A 390 -14.06 -42.78 -10.10
CA VAL A 390 -14.08 -44.18 -10.50
C VAL A 390 -15.41 -44.85 -10.20
N GLU A 391 -16.17 -44.41 -9.18
CA GLU A 391 -17.48 -44.98 -8.88
C GLU A 391 -18.60 -44.44 -9.79
N ASN A 392 -18.46 -43.23 -10.35
CA ASN A 392 -19.43 -42.66 -11.29
C ASN A 392 -19.20 -43.22 -12.70
N TYR A 393 -20.23 -43.86 -13.29
CA TYR A 393 -20.12 -44.53 -14.59
C TYR A 393 -19.79 -43.56 -15.73
N GLU A 394 -20.46 -42.41 -15.78
CA GLU A 394 -20.29 -41.38 -16.79
C GLU A 394 -18.90 -40.74 -16.72
N CYS A 395 -18.35 -40.54 -15.52
CA CYS A 395 -16.98 -40.09 -15.32
C CYS A 395 -15.97 -41.17 -15.70
N ARG A 396 -16.16 -42.41 -15.24
CA ARG A 396 -15.22 -43.49 -15.50
C ARG A 396 -15.11 -43.83 -17.00
N THR A 397 -16.22 -43.74 -17.74
CA THR A 397 -16.31 -44.21 -19.14
C THR A 397 -16.23 -43.10 -20.19
N ALA A 398 -16.11 -41.83 -19.79
CA ALA A 398 -15.97 -40.75 -20.76
C ALA A 398 -14.61 -40.79 -21.46
N HIS A 399 -14.59 -40.42 -22.75
CA HIS A 399 -13.42 -40.58 -23.61
C HIS A 399 -12.23 -39.75 -23.15
N LEU A 400 -12.43 -38.47 -22.78
CA LEU A 400 -11.32 -37.60 -22.39
C LEU A 400 -10.76 -37.90 -21.00
N MET A 401 -11.47 -38.69 -20.19
CA MET A 401 -11.10 -38.96 -18.80
C MET A 401 -9.78 -39.74 -18.70
N GLU A 402 -9.43 -40.58 -19.68
CA GLU A 402 -8.11 -41.24 -19.71
C GLU A 402 -6.96 -40.22 -19.81
N THR A 403 -7.07 -39.24 -20.70
CA THR A 403 -6.06 -38.18 -20.85
C THR A 403 -6.04 -37.26 -19.63
N ILE A 404 -7.21 -36.86 -19.11
CA ILE A 404 -7.32 -36.01 -17.92
C ILE A 404 -6.65 -36.69 -16.71
N ALA A 405 -6.73 -38.01 -16.58
CA ALA A 405 -6.08 -38.73 -15.48
C ALA A 405 -4.54 -38.63 -15.55
N VAL A 406 -3.96 -38.67 -16.76
CA VAL A 406 -2.53 -38.44 -16.99
C VAL A 406 -2.14 -36.99 -16.66
N ASP A 407 -2.95 -36.02 -17.09
CA ASP A 407 -2.72 -34.61 -16.77
C ASP A 407 -2.78 -34.36 -15.26
N LEU A 408 -3.75 -34.96 -14.57
CA LEU A 408 -3.87 -34.88 -13.11
C LEU A 408 -2.65 -35.51 -12.42
N TRP A 409 -2.15 -36.64 -12.91
CA TRP A 409 -0.90 -37.22 -12.43
C TRP A 409 0.27 -36.25 -12.59
N ASN A 410 0.41 -35.58 -13.73
CA ASN A 410 1.52 -34.65 -13.92
C ASN A 410 1.38 -33.40 -13.03
N GLN A 411 0.18 -32.82 -12.97
CA GLN A 411 -0.08 -31.56 -12.26
C GLN A 411 -0.14 -31.70 -10.73
N THR A 412 -0.16 -32.92 -10.20
CA THR A 412 -0.14 -33.17 -8.75
C THR A 412 1.25 -33.50 -8.19
N ALA A 413 2.34 -33.17 -8.93
CA ALA A 413 3.72 -33.56 -8.58
C ALA A 413 4.15 -33.09 -7.19
N HIS A 414 3.62 -31.96 -6.75
CA HIS A 414 3.85 -31.38 -5.42
C HIS A 414 3.40 -32.26 -4.26
N LEU A 415 2.50 -33.23 -4.49
CA LEU A 415 2.04 -34.18 -3.47
C LEU A 415 3.06 -35.29 -3.14
N GLY A 416 4.17 -35.35 -3.88
CA GLY A 416 5.25 -36.29 -3.64
C GLY A 416 4.87 -37.75 -3.94
N PRO A 417 5.70 -38.72 -3.52
CA PRO A 417 5.55 -40.12 -3.92
C PRO A 417 4.30 -40.81 -3.36
N ALA A 418 3.72 -40.32 -2.25
CA ALA A 418 2.54 -40.91 -1.61
C ALA A 418 1.29 -40.93 -2.51
N ARG A 419 1.18 -39.97 -3.45
CA ARG A 419 0.07 -39.94 -4.42
C ARG A 419 0.03 -41.18 -5.34
N THR A 420 1.17 -41.85 -5.54
CA THR A 420 1.30 -43.08 -6.34
C THR A 420 0.34 -44.15 -5.83
N GLU A 421 0.23 -44.31 -4.51
CA GLU A 421 -0.68 -45.29 -3.91
C GLU A 421 -2.15 -44.93 -4.22
N VAL A 422 -2.50 -43.64 -4.15
CA VAL A 422 -3.85 -43.15 -4.43
C VAL A 422 -4.26 -43.46 -5.88
N PHE A 423 -3.37 -43.17 -6.84
CA PHE A 423 -3.60 -43.49 -8.25
C PHE A 423 -3.60 -44.99 -8.54
N GLN A 424 -2.79 -45.79 -7.83
CA GLN A 424 -2.82 -47.25 -7.95
C GLN A 424 -4.15 -47.84 -7.45
N ARG A 425 -4.72 -47.31 -6.34
CA ARG A 425 -6.05 -47.69 -5.87
C ARG A 425 -7.13 -47.35 -6.90
N PHE A 426 -7.06 -46.17 -7.49
CA PHE A 426 -7.94 -45.76 -8.59
C PHE A 426 -7.89 -46.74 -9.77
N LEU A 427 -6.68 -47.08 -10.26
CA LEU A 427 -6.50 -48.02 -11.37
C LEU A 427 -7.04 -49.42 -11.05
N THR A 428 -6.72 -49.95 -9.86
CA THR A 428 -7.24 -51.25 -9.41
C THR A 428 -8.77 -51.24 -9.43
N ARG A 429 -9.38 -50.18 -8.88
CA ARG A 429 -10.84 -50.06 -8.84
C ARG A 429 -11.47 -49.91 -10.21
N ALA A 430 -10.84 -49.17 -11.14
CA ALA A 430 -11.31 -49.05 -12.51
C ALA A 430 -11.34 -50.42 -13.22
N ARG A 431 -10.32 -51.26 -13.01
CA ARG A 431 -10.27 -52.64 -13.56
C ARG A 431 -11.35 -53.54 -12.97
N GLU A 432 -11.67 -53.41 -11.68
CA GLU A 432 -12.76 -54.17 -11.06
C GLU A 432 -14.10 -53.87 -11.73
N HIS A 433 -14.40 -52.59 -12.00
CA HIS A 433 -15.61 -52.18 -12.73
C HIS A 433 -15.61 -52.68 -14.19
N GLU A 434 -14.46 -52.70 -14.86
CA GLU A 434 -14.31 -53.25 -16.21
C GLU A 434 -14.51 -54.77 -16.28
N GLY A 435 -14.04 -55.52 -15.27
CA GLY A 435 -14.28 -56.96 -15.16
C GLY A 435 -15.77 -57.35 -15.07
N VAL A 436 -16.63 -56.39 -14.70
CA VAL A 436 -18.10 -56.52 -14.67
C VAL A 436 -18.74 -56.21 -16.02
N ILE A 437 -18.11 -55.38 -16.88
CA ILE A 437 -18.70 -54.83 -18.12
C ILE A 437 -18.05 -55.39 -19.41
N ALA A 438 -16.84 -55.96 -19.31
CA ALA A 438 -16.12 -56.72 -20.33
C ALA A 438 -15.90 -56.02 -21.69
N THR A 439 -15.48 -54.75 -21.69
CA THR A 439 -15.10 -54.03 -22.93
C THR A 439 -13.59 -53.75 -23.03
N GLY A 440 -12.88 -53.67 -21.89
CA GLY A 440 -11.43 -53.45 -21.83
C GLY A 440 -11.00 -52.02 -22.20
N LEU A 441 -11.96 -51.11 -22.39
CA LEU A 441 -11.75 -49.77 -22.93
C LEU A 441 -11.49 -48.71 -21.85
N HIS A 442 -11.97 -48.87 -20.62
CA HIS A 442 -11.86 -47.84 -19.57
C HIS A 442 -10.97 -48.28 -18.39
N THR A 443 -9.82 -48.89 -18.70
CA THR A 443 -8.81 -49.33 -17.72
C THR A 443 -7.69 -48.30 -17.48
N TYR A 444 -7.71 -47.15 -18.17
CA TYR A 444 -6.74 -46.05 -18.01
C TYR A 444 -5.28 -46.46 -18.29
N ARG A 445 -5.04 -47.14 -19.41
CA ARG A 445 -3.73 -47.69 -19.77
C ARG A 445 -2.65 -46.60 -19.91
N ALA A 446 -3.00 -45.42 -20.42
CA ALA A 446 -2.06 -44.31 -20.54
C ALA A 446 -1.54 -43.84 -19.15
N LEU A 447 -2.42 -43.81 -18.14
CA LEU A 447 -2.04 -43.49 -16.77
C LEU A 447 -1.12 -44.57 -16.18
N GLU A 448 -1.40 -45.86 -16.41
CA GLU A 448 -0.52 -46.95 -15.95
C GLU A 448 0.92 -46.81 -16.46
N LEU A 449 1.08 -46.44 -17.74
CA LEU A 449 2.38 -46.17 -18.34
C LEU A 449 3.07 -44.96 -17.70
N ALA A 450 2.32 -43.90 -17.40
CA ALA A 450 2.87 -42.72 -16.73
C ALA A 450 3.38 -43.02 -15.31
N LEU A 451 2.65 -43.84 -14.52
CA LEU A 451 3.08 -44.24 -13.18
C LEU A 451 4.35 -45.10 -13.19
N THR A 452 4.57 -45.91 -14.23
CA THR A 452 5.75 -46.78 -14.32
C THR A 452 7.00 -46.06 -14.82
N THR A 453 6.83 -45.01 -15.64
CA THR A 453 7.94 -44.21 -16.20
C THR A 453 8.55 -43.22 -15.19
N THR A 454 7.85 -42.94 -14.08
CA THR A 454 8.29 -41.97 -13.05
C THR A 454 8.99 -42.63 -11.84
N ARG A 455 9.36 -43.93 -11.94
CA ARG A 455 10.09 -44.66 -10.89
C ARG A 455 11.59 -44.46 -10.91
#